data_AF-A0A1M7ATW8-F1
#
_entry.id   AF-A0A1M7ATW8-F1
#
_cell.length_a   1.000
_cell.length_b   1.000
_cell.length_c   1.000
_cell.angle_alpha   90.00
_cell.angle_beta   90.00
_cell.angle_gamma   90.00
#
_symmetry.space_group_name_H-M   'P 1'
#
loop_
_entity.id
_entity.type
_entity.pdbx_description
1 polymer ?
#
loop_
_entity_poly.entity_id
_entity_poly.type
_entity_poly.pdbx_seq_one_letter_code
_entity_poly.pdbx_strand_id
1 'polypeptide(L)'
;MTFSQRFMKYLLGVGIGMVFVAMAFGPRAFSCNYFPNARVLDEAYSKKLSISPEAQAFLKAESLDSTFLKKELFKRSKVDFDRSKKDQVPCREYIANYESKDQTKKYDFVFDVCRETSKLVSIQKK
;
A
#
# COMPACT_ATOMS: atom_id res chain seq x y z
N MET A 1 7.75 53.13 -15.39
CA MET A 1 6.93 51.90 -15.23
C MET A 1 6.12 52.03 -13.95
N THR A 2 4.81 51.85 -14.02
CA THR A 2 3.93 51.92 -12.84
C THR A 2 4.01 50.61 -12.03
N PHE A 3 3.59 50.64 -10.77
CA PHE A 3 3.51 49.46 -9.91
C PHE A 3 2.73 48.31 -10.58
N SER A 4 1.60 48.65 -11.22
CA SER A 4 0.76 47.70 -11.95
C SER A 4 1.52 46.98 -13.08
N GLN A 5 2.36 47.71 -13.84
CA GLN A 5 3.17 47.10 -14.91
C GLN A 5 4.25 46.15 -14.37
N ARG A 6 4.80 46.41 -13.19
CA ARG A 6 5.75 45.50 -12.53
C ARG A 6 5.05 44.24 -12.00
N PHE A 7 3.86 44.43 -11.43
CA PHE A 7 3.05 43.35 -10.90
C PHE A 7 2.60 42.37 -12.00
N MET A 8 2.13 42.86 -13.14
CA MET A 8 1.75 41.99 -14.27
C MET A 8 2.92 41.18 -14.83
N LYS A 9 4.12 41.78 -14.95
CA LYS A 9 5.32 41.08 -15.41
C LYS A 9 5.74 39.97 -14.45
N TYR A 10 5.63 40.21 -13.14
CA TYR A 10 5.87 39.20 -12.12
C TYR A 10 4.88 38.04 -12.23
N LEU A 11 3.57 38.32 -12.34
CA LEU A 11 2.55 37.28 -12.49
C LEU A 11 2.73 36.44 -13.76
N LEU A 12 3.16 37.04 -14.87
CA LEU A 12 3.49 36.31 -16.08
C LEU A 12 4.63 35.30 -15.83
N GLY A 13 5.69 35.73 -15.15
CA GLY A 13 6.81 34.85 -14.78
C GLY A 13 6.38 33.72 -13.82
N VAL A 14 5.57 34.05 -12.81
CA VAL A 14 5.00 33.05 -11.88
C VAL A 14 4.10 32.06 -12.62
N GLY A 15 3.26 32.53 -13.55
CA GLY A 15 2.39 31.67 -14.36
C GLY A 15 3.19 30.67 -15.20
N ILE A 16 4.24 31.13 -15.88
CA ILE A 16 5.15 30.25 -16.62
C ILE A 16 5.84 29.26 -15.66
N GLY A 17 6.30 29.72 -14.50
CA GLY A 17 6.90 28.87 -13.47
C GLY A 17 5.94 27.77 -12.96
N MET A 18 4.67 28.11 -12.72
CA MET A 18 3.65 27.15 -12.31
C MET A 18 3.41 26.07 -13.37
N VAL A 19 3.39 26.44 -14.66
CA VAL A 19 3.27 25.47 -15.76
C VAL A 19 4.45 24.49 -15.76
N PHE A 20 5.69 24.99 -15.63
CA PHE A 20 6.87 24.13 -15.55
C PHE A 20 6.84 23.18 -14.35
N VAL A 21 6.46 23.68 -13.16
CA VAL A 21 6.30 22.84 -11.96
C VAL A 21 5.23 21.77 -12.18
N ALA A 22 4.08 22.14 -12.74
CA ALA A 22 3.00 21.20 -13.02
C ALA A 22 3.40 20.12 -14.04
N MET A 23 4.25 20.45 -15.03
CA MET A 23 4.78 19.46 -15.97
C MET A 23 5.83 18.55 -15.32
N ALA A 24 6.77 19.11 -14.56
CA ALA A 24 7.85 18.36 -13.92
C ALA A 24 7.35 17.43 -12.79
N PHE A 25 6.35 17.90 -12.04
CA PHE A 25 5.72 17.22 -10.90
C PHE A 25 4.25 16.88 -11.16
N GLY A 26 3.89 16.58 -12.42
CA GLY A 26 2.53 16.15 -12.79
C GLY A 26 2.02 14.97 -11.95
N PRO A 27 0.79 14.49 -12.18
CA PRO A 27 0.14 13.52 -11.29
C PRO A 27 0.93 12.21 -11.19
N ARG A 28 1.83 12.15 -10.22
CA ARG A 28 2.55 10.95 -9.81
C ARG A 28 1.88 10.45 -8.54
N ALA A 29 1.53 9.17 -8.52
CA ALA A 29 1.08 8.51 -7.31
C ALA A 29 2.30 8.34 -6.37
N PHE A 30 2.66 9.41 -5.63
CA PHE A 30 3.61 9.30 -4.54
C PHE A 30 2.93 8.56 -3.38
N SER A 31 2.97 7.22 -3.39
CA SER A 31 2.68 6.42 -2.21
C SER A 31 3.91 6.38 -1.31
N CYS A 32 4.26 7.52 -0.70
CA CYS A 32 5.34 7.58 0.29
C CYS A 32 4.82 7.09 1.64
N ASN A 33 4.71 5.78 1.80
CA ASN A 33 4.36 5.17 3.08
C ASN A 33 5.59 5.08 4.00
N TYR A 34 5.71 6.04 4.91
CA TYR A 34 6.83 6.14 5.86
C TYR A 34 6.69 5.18 7.05
N PHE A 35 5.47 4.87 7.47
CA PHE A 35 5.24 4.04 8.65
C PHE A 35 5.55 2.56 8.38
N PRO A 36 6.21 1.84 9.31
CA PRO A 36 6.59 0.44 9.14
C PRO A 36 5.43 -0.46 8.72
N ASN A 37 4.25 -0.28 9.33
CA ASN A 37 3.05 -1.05 9.00
C ASN A 37 2.68 -0.95 7.51
N ALA A 38 2.51 0.28 7.03
CA ALA A 38 2.11 0.53 5.65
C ALA A 38 3.20 0.11 4.66
N ARG A 39 4.48 0.31 5.02
CA ARG A 39 5.62 -0.10 4.19
C ARG A 39 5.63 -1.61 3.94
N VAL A 40 5.44 -2.43 4.98
CA VAL A 40 5.47 -3.90 4.83
C VAL A 40 4.31 -4.40 3.99
N LEU A 41 3.10 -3.88 4.22
CA LEU A 41 1.93 -4.30 3.44
C LEU A 41 2.02 -3.88 1.98
N ASP A 42 2.48 -2.65 1.72
CA ASP A 42 2.72 -2.17 0.35
C ASP A 42 3.84 -2.97 -0.33
N GLU A 43 4.94 -3.27 0.38
CA GLU A 43 6.03 -4.09 -0.17
C GLU A 43 5.51 -5.48 -0.56
N ALA A 44 4.71 -6.11 0.31
CA ALA A 44 4.10 -7.40 0.05
C ALA A 44 3.18 -7.36 -1.18
N TYR A 45 2.35 -6.33 -1.33
CA TYR A 45 1.43 -6.23 -2.46
C TYR A 45 2.11 -5.78 -3.77
N SER A 46 3.16 -4.97 -3.70
CA SER A 46 3.84 -4.43 -4.88
C SER A 46 4.76 -5.44 -5.57
N LYS A 47 5.20 -6.47 -4.84
CA LYS A 47 5.95 -7.59 -5.41
C LYS A 47 5.02 -8.56 -6.15
N LYS A 48 5.61 -9.55 -6.83
CA LYS A 48 4.85 -10.65 -7.45
C LYS A 48 4.17 -11.48 -6.36
N LEU A 49 2.92 -11.12 -6.03
CA LEU A 49 2.11 -11.78 -5.02
C LEU A 49 1.60 -13.12 -5.54
N SER A 50 2.11 -14.19 -4.94
CA SER A 50 1.59 -15.55 -5.07
C SER A 50 0.61 -15.84 -3.94
N ILE A 51 -0.39 -16.69 -4.20
CA ILE A 51 -1.40 -17.07 -3.20
C ILE A 51 -1.28 -18.58 -3.00
N SER A 52 -1.17 -19.04 -1.76
CA SER A 52 -1.16 -20.47 -1.45
C SER A 52 -2.50 -21.12 -1.81
N PRO A 53 -2.54 -22.45 -2.02
CA PRO A 53 -3.80 -23.16 -2.25
C PRO A 53 -4.81 -22.98 -1.10
N GLU A 54 -4.33 -22.93 0.15
CA GLU A 54 -5.16 -22.72 1.34
C GLU A 54 -5.79 -21.32 1.35
N ALA A 55 -4.97 -20.27 1.17
CA ALA A 55 -5.45 -18.91 1.09
C ALA A 55 -6.40 -18.71 -0.11
N GLN A 56 -6.12 -19.37 -1.24
CA GLN A 56 -6.98 -19.30 -2.41
C GLN A 56 -8.34 -19.97 -2.18
N ALA A 57 -8.38 -21.08 -1.45
CA ALA A 57 -9.63 -21.73 -1.05
C ALA A 57 -10.47 -20.80 -0.15
N PHE A 58 -9.83 -20.15 0.83
CA PHE A 58 -10.50 -19.19 1.70
C PHE A 58 -11.07 -17.99 0.93
N LEU A 59 -10.28 -17.39 0.04
CA LEU A 59 -10.72 -16.25 -0.78
C LEU A 59 -11.92 -16.63 -1.67
N LYS A 60 -11.92 -17.83 -2.24
CA LYS A 60 -13.06 -18.34 -3.02
C LYS A 60 -14.30 -18.56 -2.16
N ALA A 61 -14.15 -19.17 -0.97
CA ALA A 61 -15.25 -19.43 -0.05
C ALA A 61 -15.93 -18.13 0.42
N GLU A 62 -15.14 -17.12 0.74
CA GLU A 62 -15.62 -15.81 1.19
C GLU A 62 -15.96 -14.84 0.02
N SER A 63 -15.84 -15.31 -1.22
CA SER A 63 -16.07 -14.50 -2.44
C SER A 63 -15.25 -13.20 -2.47
N LEU A 64 -14.00 -13.25 -2.01
CA LEU A 64 -13.07 -12.13 -1.95
C LEU A 64 -12.22 -12.07 -3.22
N ASP A 65 -12.14 -10.89 -3.83
CA ASP A 65 -11.47 -10.66 -5.10
C ASP A 65 -10.12 -9.93 -4.94
N SER A 66 -9.42 -9.71 -6.06
CA SER A 66 -8.16 -8.95 -6.07
C SER A 66 -8.35 -7.49 -5.64
N THR A 67 -9.54 -6.91 -5.85
CA THR A 67 -9.89 -5.57 -5.40
C THR A 67 -9.89 -5.49 -3.88
N PHE A 68 -10.50 -6.47 -3.21
CA PHE A 68 -10.49 -6.59 -1.76
C PHE A 68 -9.06 -6.73 -1.23
N LEU A 69 -8.25 -7.61 -1.83
CA LEU A 69 -6.85 -7.76 -1.43
C LEU A 69 -6.10 -6.41 -1.47
N LYS A 70 -6.23 -5.66 -2.56
CA LYS A 70 -5.52 -4.38 -2.75
C LYS A 70 -6.02 -3.25 -1.87
N LYS A 71 -7.34 -3.06 -1.82
CA LYS A 71 -7.96 -1.86 -1.22
C LYS A 71 -8.27 -2.03 0.26
N GLU A 72 -8.45 -3.27 0.69
CA GLU A 72 -8.87 -3.60 2.04
C GLU A 72 -7.76 -4.36 2.77
N LEU A 73 -7.44 -5.60 2.37
CA LEU A 73 -6.53 -6.46 3.13
C LEU A 73 -5.12 -5.84 3.26
N PHE A 74 -4.44 -5.51 2.18
CA PHE A 74 -3.09 -4.95 2.22
C PHE A 74 -3.03 -3.44 2.48
N LYS A 75 -4.16 -2.77 2.69
CA LYS A 75 -4.18 -1.31 2.91
C LYS A 75 -4.71 -0.89 4.28
N ARG A 76 -5.56 -1.71 4.90
CA ARG A 76 -6.19 -1.40 6.19
C ARG A 76 -5.75 -2.32 7.33
N SER A 77 -4.97 -3.35 7.05
CA SER A 77 -4.52 -4.28 8.08
C SER A 77 -3.45 -3.70 9.00
N LYS A 78 -3.34 -4.29 10.18
CA LYS A 78 -2.30 -4.01 11.17
C LYS A 78 -1.40 -5.22 11.33
N VAL A 79 -0.14 -5.05 10.94
CA VAL A 79 0.95 -6.00 11.13
C VAL A 79 1.31 -6.06 12.61
N ASP A 80 1.40 -7.28 13.11
CA ASP A 80 1.86 -7.61 14.45
C ASP A 80 3.35 -7.93 14.40
N PHE A 81 4.18 -6.91 14.60
CA PHE A 81 5.64 -7.05 14.49
C PHE A 81 6.26 -7.92 15.60
N ASP A 82 5.55 -8.11 16.72
CA ASP A 82 6.04 -8.88 17.85
C ASP A 82 5.86 -10.38 17.61
N ARG A 83 4.75 -10.78 16.97
CA ARG A 83 4.52 -12.18 16.55
C ARG A 83 5.15 -12.54 15.20
N SER A 84 5.58 -11.54 14.41
CA SER A 84 6.16 -11.74 13.08
C SER A 84 7.65 -12.14 13.15
N LYS A 85 8.09 -13.02 12.25
CA LYS A 85 9.51 -13.39 12.10
C LYS A 85 10.21 -12.48 11.08
N LYS A 86 10.38 -11.21 11.46
CA LYS A 86 10.95 -10.16 10.62
C LYS A 86 12.41 -10.38 10.19
N ASP A 87 13.16 -11.21 10.91
CA ASP A 87 14.59 -11.46 10.66
C ASP A 87 14.83 -12.81 9.94
N GLN A 88 13.75 -13.51 9.56
CA GLN A 88 13.85 -14.80 8.88
C GLN A 88 14.41 -14.66 7.46
N VAL A 89 15.33 -15.56 7.10
CA VAL A 89 15.99 -15.66 5.80
C VAL A 89 15.65 -17.04 5.21
N PRO A 90 15.31 -17.17 3.91
CA PRO A 90 15.39 -16.16 2.84
C PRO A 90 14.20 -15.20 2.74
N CYS A 91 13.10 -15.47 3.43
CA CYS A 91 11.88 -14.68 3.39
C CYS A 91 11.42 -14.32 4.79
N ARG A 92 10.95 -13.09 4.97
CA ARG A 92 10.42 -12.58 6.23
C ARG A 92 8.95 -12.93 6.33
N GLU A 93 8.55 -13.57 7.43
CA GLU A 93 7.17 -13.96 7.69
C GLU A 93 6.49 -12.90 8.55
N TYR A 94 5.33 -12.41 8.10
CA TYR A 94 4.55 -11.40 8.82
C TYR A 94 3.14 -11.90 9.12
N ILE A 95 2.65 -11.53 10.30
CA ILE A 95 1.29 -11.77 10.75
C ILE A 95 0.57 -10.44 10.78
N ALA A 96 -0.60 -10.37 10.17
CA ALA A 96 -1.43 -9.16 10.18
C ALA A 96 -2.89 -9.47 10.46
N ASN A 97 -3.55 -8.49 11.07
CA ASN A 97 -4.95 -8.55 11.43
C ASN A 97 -5.69 -7.49 10.62
N TYR A 98 -6.74 -7.89 9.92
CA TYR A 98 -7.66 -7.03 9.18
C TYR A 98 -8.95 -6.88 9.97
N GLU A 99 -9.41 -5.64 10.11
CA GLU A 99 -10.76 -5.34 10.59
C GLU A 99 -11.45 -4.42 9.58
N SER A 100 -12.66 -4.80 9.15
CA SER A 100 -13.50 -3.96 8.29
C SER A 100 -13.93 -2.70 9.04
N LYS A 101 -14.22 -1.62 8.30
CA LYS A 101 -14.78 -0.38 8.86
C LYS A 101 -16.05 -0.60 9.68
N ASP A 102 -16.90 -1.51 9.21
CA ASP A 102 -18.16 -1.85 9.88
C ASP A 102 -17.98 -2.91 10.98
N GLN A 103 -16.74 -3.32 11.26
CA GLN A 103 -16.33 -4.33 12.25
C GLN A 103 -16.96 -5.73 12.07
N THR A 104 -17.64 -5.97 10.94
CA THR A 104 -18.34 -7.22 10.60
C THR A 104 -17.41 -8.33 10.15
N LYS A 105 -16.26 -7.97 9.55
CA LYS A 105 -15.26 -8.90 9.04
C LYS A 105 -13.95 -8.69 9.77
N LYS A 106 -13.45 -9.76 10.38
CA LYS A 106 -12.15 -9.80 11.05
C LYS A 106 -11.37 -11.00 10.53
N TYR A 107 -10.19 -10.74 10.00
CA TYR A 107 -9.34 -11.77 9.41
C TYR A 107 -7.92 -11.66 9.95
N ASP A 108 -7.35 -12.79 10.33
CA ASP A 108 -5.93 -12.90 10.64
C ASP A 108 -5.26 -13.64 9.49
N PHE A 109 -4.14 -13.13 9.00
CA PHE A 109 -3.45 -13.71 7.85
C PHE A 109 -1.95 -13.65 7.99
N VAL A 110 -1.30 -14.61 7.34
CA VAL A 110 0.16 -14.76 7.30
C VAL A 110 0.63 -14.57 5.88
N PHE A 111 1.67 -13.78 5.70
CA PHE A 111 2.28 -13.55 4.41
C PHE A 111 3.80 -13.47 4.51
N ASP A 112 4.45 -14.00 3.49
CA ASP A 112 5.90 -13.99 3.34
C ASP A 112 6.32 -12.91 2.36
N VAL A 113 7.37 -12.18 2.71
CA VAL A 113 8.02 -11.21 1.84
C VAL A 113 9.46 -11.64 1.60
N CYS A 114 9.73 -12.10 0.38
CA CYS A 114 11.06 -12.43 -0.12
C CYS A 114 11.65 -11.23 -0.86
N ARG A 115 12.86 -11.37 -1.43
CA ARG A 115 13.53 -10.27 -2.16
C ARG A 115 12.73 -9.79 -3.38
N GLU A 116 12.23 -10.70 -4.20
CA GLU A 116 11.53 -10.39 -5.47
C GLU A 116 10.04 -10.77 -5.47
N THR A 117 9.66 -11.73 -4.63
CA THR A 117 8.31 -12.30 -4.56
C THR A 117 7.70 -12.11 -3.19
N SER A 118 6.39 -12.19 -3.14
CA SER A 118 5.61 -12.27 -1.91
C SER A 118 4.63 -13.43 -2.01
N LYS A 119 4.24 -13.98 -0.87
CA LYS A 119 3.31 -15.11 -0.81
C LYS A 119 2.30 -14.90 0.30
N LEU A 120 1.01 -14.99 -0.02
CA LEU A 120 -0.04 -15.09 0.97
C LEU A 120 -0.16 -16.55 1.40
N VAL A 121 0.20 -16.85 2.64
CA VAL A 121 0.35 -18.22 3.15
C VAL A 121 -0.99 -18.76 3.64
N SER A 122 -1.69 -18.01 4.49
CA SER A 122 -2.99 -18.41 5.03
C SER A 122 -3.81 -17.18 5.41
N ILE A 123 -5.14 -17.35 5.40
CA ILE A 123 -6.10 -16.35 5.89
C ILE A 123 -7.14 -17.13 6.70
N GLN A 124 -7.42 -16.63 7.90
CA GLN A 124 -8.39 -17.23 8.81
C GLN A 124 -9.35 -16.15 9.30
N LYS A 125 -10.60 -16.55 9.54
CA LYS A 125 -11.58 -15.69 10.19
C LYS A 125 -11.36 -15.72 11.70
N LYS A 126 -11.39 -14.53 12.30
CA LYS A 126 -11.31 -14.36 13.75
C LYS A 126 -12.68 -14.52 14.40
#